data_AF-A0A2V3J2E0-F1
#
_entry.id   AF-A0A2V3J2E0-F1
#
_cell.length_a   1.000
_cell.length_b   1.000
_cell.length_c   1.000
_cell.angle_alpha   90.00
_cell.angle_beta   90.00
_cell.angle_gamma   90.00
#
_symmetry.space_group_name_H-M   'P 1'
#
loop_
_entity.id
_entity.type
_entity.pdbx_description
1 polymer ?
#
loop_
_entity_poly.entity_id
_entity_poly.type
_entity_poly.pdbx_seq_one_letter_code
_entity_poly.pdbx_strand_id
1 'polypeptide(L)'
;MTYLEDYKKNPNNAQPYMTITLFDDMLETKQLALLRGEVVNVLTTEEARRLVNLLKRYYLGRGRDYDMVVAFNEQSEKFDFNSVLRTANIA
;
A
#
# COMPACT_ATOMS: atom_id res chain seq x y z
N MET A 1 -1.66 6.98 1.54
CA MET A 1 -2.74 6.01 1.80
C MET A 1 -3.90 6.78 2.39
N THR A 2 -5.07 6.68 1.77
CA THR A 2 -6.26 7.46 2.13
C THR A 2 -7.42 6.48 2.31
N TYR A 3 -8.27 6.73 3.30
CA TYR A 3 -9.46 5.92 3.47
C TYR A 3 -10.45 6.15 2.32
N LEU A 4 -10.91 5.06 1.70
CA LEU A 4 -11.68 5.12 0.46
C LEU A 4 -13.01 5.86 0.66
N GLU A 5 -13.71 5.67 1.77
CA GLU A 5 -15.01 6.29 1.99
C GLU A 5 -14.89 7.79 2.26
N ASP A 6 -13.83 8.24 2.94
CA ASP A 6 -13.54 9.67 3.10
C ASP A 6 -13.23 10.32 1.75
N TYR A 7 -12.44 9.63 0.91
CA TYR A 7 -12.14 10.09 -0.45
C TYR A 7 -13.41 10.18 -1.31
N LYS A 8 -14.30 9.18 -1.25
CA LYS A 8 -15.59 9.22 -1.96
C LYS A 8 -16.49 10.37 -1.48
N LYS A 9 -16.47 10.67 -0.18
CA LYS A 9 -17.31 11.74 0.41
C LYS A 9 -16.85 13.14 0.02
N ASN A 10 -15.54 13.41 0.06
CA ASN A 10 -14.99 14.71 -0.35
C ASN A 10 -13.51 14.58 -0.77
N PRO A 11 -13.23 14.36 -2.06
CA PRO A 11 -11.86 14.16 -2.56
C PRO A 11 -10.89 15.31 -2.24
N ASN A 12 -11.38 16.56 -2.26
CA ASN A 12 -10.55 17.76 -2.06
C ASN A 12 -10.05 17.89 -0.61
N ASN A 13 -10.77 17.31 0.35
CA ASN A 13 -10.48 17.42 1.78
C ASN A 13 -10.12 16.07 2.43
N ALA A 14 -10.09 14.98 1.67
CA ALA A 14 -9.71 13.67 2.18
C ALA A 14 -8.21 13.62 2.47
N GLN A 15 -7.86 13.87 3.74
CA GLN A 15 -6.46 13.83 4.17
C GLN A 15 -5.94 12.39 4.15
N PRO A 16 -4.70 12.17 3.67
CA PRO A 16 -4.08 10.86 3.76
C PRO A 16 -3.88 10.47 5.22
N TYR A 17 -4.25 9.24 5.56
CA TYR A 17 -4.05 8.71 6.92
C TYR A 17 -2.59 8.29 7.14
N MET A 18 -1.88 8.01 6.05
CA MET A 18 -0.48 7.69 6.06
C MET A 18 0.20 8.17 4.77
N THR A 19 1.41 8.71 4.89
CA THR A 19 2.29 9.05 3.76
C THR A 19 3.56 8.21 3.85
N ILE A 20 4.06 7.76 2.69
CA ILE A 20 5.31 7.00 2.59
C ILE A 20 6.24 7.74 1.65
N THR A 21 7.47 7.97 2.10
CA THR A 21 8.56 8.56 1.29
C THR A 21 9.66 7.53 1.14
N LEU A 22 10.12 7.34 -0.10
CA LEU A 22 11.26 6.49 -0.45
C LEU A 22 12.45 7.39 -0.81
N PHE A 23 13.59 7.15 -0.17
CA PHE A 23 14.85 7.84 -0.44
C PHE A 23 15.81 6.85 -1.11
N ASP A 24 16.29 7.20 -2.30
CA ASP A 24 17.13 6.36 -3.16
C ASP A 24 18.60 6.82 -3.20
N ASP A 25 18.98 7.82 -2.40
CA ASP A 25 20.35 8.39 -2.34
C ASP A 25 21.45 7.34 -2.11
N MET A 26 21.11 6.22 -1.44
CA MET A 26 22.03 5.13 -1.13
C MET A 26 21.88 3.92 -2.06
N LEU A 27 21.02 3.99 -3.07
CA LEU A 27 20.69 2.83 -3.91
C LEU A 27 21.88 2.42 -4.77
N GLU A 28 22.52 3.37 -5.45
CA GLU A 28 23.63 3.07 -6.35
C GLU A 28 24.89 2.61 -5.59
N THR A 29 25.16 3.24 -4.44
CA THR A 29 26.41 3.02 -3.70
C THR A 29 26.33 1.89 -2.67
N LYS A 30 25.14 1.65 -2.11
CA LYS A 30 24.93 0.66 -1.02
C LYS A 30 23.86 -0.37 -1.33
N GLN A 31 23.22 -0.30 -2.50
CA GLN A 31 22.08 -1.16 -2.86
C GLN A 31 20.97 -1.11 -1.81
N LEU A 32 20.74 0.08 -1.24
CA LEU A 32 19.83 0.32 -0.13
C LEU A 32 18.97 1.55 -0.41
N ALA A 33 17.65 1.41 -0.22
CA ALA A 33 16.73 2.54 -0.17
C ALA A 33 16.13 2.67 1.23
N LEU A 34 15.95 3.90 1.72
CA LEU A 34 15.31 4.18 3.00
C LEU A 34 13.82 4.48 2.79
N LEU A 35 12.99 4.02 3.72
CA LEU A 35 11.55 4.25 3.70
C LEU A 35 11.14 4.95 5.00
N ARG A 36 10.50 6.11 4.90
CA ARG A 36 9.87 6.81 6.01
C ARG A 36 8.35 6.76 5.85
N GLY A 37 7.67 6.28 6.90
CA GLY A 37 6.22 6.33 7.01
C GLY A 37 5.80 7.39 8.02
N GLU A 38 4.86 8.24 7.65
CA GLU A 38 4.24 9.25 8.51
C GLU A 38 2.77 8.90 8.67
N VAL A 39 2.28 8.87 9.91
CA VAL A 39 0.93 8.39 10.25
C VAL A 39 0.23 9.49 11.05
N VAL A 40 -1.02 9.79 10.72
CA VAL A 40 -1.88 10.68 11.52
C VAL A 40 -2.73 9.86 12.50
N ASN A 41 -3.22 10.49 13.58
CA ASN A 41 -3.85 9.87 14.76
C ASN A 41 -5.09 8.99 14.52
N VAL A 42 -5.47 8.73 13.26
CA VAL A 42 -6.59 7.83 12.89
C VAL A 42 -6.14 6.38 12.81
N LEU A 43 -4.86 6.12 12.49
CA LEU A 43 -4.29 4.78 12.45
C LEU A 43 -3.34 4.58 13.63
N THR A 44 -3.39 3.39 14.22
CA THR A 44 -2.33 2.95 15.12
C THR A 44 -1.05 2.65 14.32
N THR A 45 0.10 2.70 15.00
CA THR A 45 1.39 2.32 14.40
C THR A 45 1.39 0.88 13.86
N GLU A 46 0.65 -0.03 14.50
CA GLU A 46 0.54 -1.42 14.08
C GLU A 46 -0.28 -1.56 12.79
N GLU A 47 -1.41 -0.88 12.67
CA GLU A 47 -2.21 -0.84 11.45
C GLU A 47 -1.43 -0.22 10.29
N ALA A 48 -0.76 0.90 10.53
CA ALA A 48 0.10 1.53 9.53
C ALA A 48 1.23 0.59 9.07
N ARG A 49 1.88 -0.12 10.00
CA ARG A 49 2.90 -1.12 9.68
C ARG A 49 2.32 -2.28 8.87
N ARG A 50 1.11 -2.74 9.20
CA ARG A 50 0.40 -3.78 8.43
C ARG A 50 0.16 -3.31 6.99
N LEU A 51 -0.31 -2.08 6.79
CA LEU A 51 -0.51 -1.51 5.46
C LEU A 51 0.80 -1.42 4.65
N VAL A 52 1.90 -0.99 5.27
CA VAL A 52 3.23 -0.99 4.62
C VAL A 52 3.65 -2.40 4.22
N ASN A 53 3.44 -3.39 5.09
CA ASN A 53 3.80 -4.78 4.79
C ASN A 53 2.96 -5.34 3.64
N LEU A 54 1.67 -5.00 3.57
CA LEU A 54 0.82 -5.35 2.42
C LEU A 54 1.33 -4.69 1.13
N LEU A 55 1.65 -3.40 1.16
CA LEU A 55 2.25 -2.70 0.01
C LEU A 55 3.52 -3.43 -0.46
N LYS A 56 4.40 -3.81 0.46
CA LYS A 56 5.61 -4.59 0.12
C LYS A 56 5.27 -5.95 -0.47
N ARG A 57 4.30 -6.68 0.09
CA ARG A 57 3.89 -8.01 -0.41
C ARG A 57 3.36 -7.95 -1.85
N TYR A 58 2.61 -6.91 -2.20
CA TYR A 58 2.07 -6.77 -3.55
C TYR A 58 3.13 -6.31 -4.57
N TYR A 59 4.09 -5.47 -4.18
CA TYR A 59 5.00 -4.82 -5.14
C TYR A 59 6.46 -5.28 -5.08
N LEU A 60 6.94 -5.84 -3.96
CA LEU A 60 8.36 -6.12 -3.73
C LEU A 60 8.64 -7.60 -3.46
N GLY A 61 9.81 -8.05 -3.89
CA GLY A 61 10.34 -9.39 -3.58
C GLY A 61 9.94 -10.49 -4.56
N ARG A 62 10.51 -11.68 -4.34
CA ARG A 62 10.16 -12.90 -5.07
C ARG A 62 8.88 -13.49 -4.48
N GLY A 63 7.93 -13.89 -5.33
CA GLY A 63 6.62 -14.38 -4.88
C GLY A 63 5.65 -13.28 -4.45
N ARG A 64 5.89 -12.03 -4.89
CA ARG A 64 4.95 -10.92 -4.71
C ARG A 64 3.62 -11.20 -5.40
N ASP A 65 2.53 -10.73 -4.80
CA ASP A 65 1.18 -10.86 -5.36
C ASP A 65 0.90 -9.78 -6.43
N TYR A 66 1.90 -9.48 -7.28
CA TYR A 66 1.84 -8.36 -8.24
C TYR A 66 0.82 -8.58 -9.36
N ASP A 67 0.49 -9.83 -9.69
CA ASP A 67 -0.56 -10.14 -10.65
C ASP A 67 -1.93 -9.60 -10.20
N MET A 68 -2.18 -9.52 -8.89
CA MET A 68 -3.39 -8.89 -8.35
C MET A 68 -3.41 -7.38 -8.60
N VAL A 69 -2.24 -6.73 -8.58
CA VAL A 69 -2.09 -5.31 -8.90
C VAL A 69 -2.35 -5.07 -10.39
N VAL A 70 -1.78 -5.92 -11.26
CA VAL A 70 -2.01 -5.84 -12.71
C VAL A 70 -3.49 -6.07 -13.03
N ALA A 71 -4.13 -7.06 -12.40
CA ALA A 71 -5.57 -7.30 -12.56
C ALA A 71 -6.39 -6.06 -12.16
N PHE A 72 -6.07 -5.44 -11.02
CA PHE A 72 -6.77 -4.25 -10.55
C PHE A 72 -6.64 -3.05 -11.52
N ASN A 73 -5.46 -2.80 -12.09
CA ASN A 73 -5.20 -1.61 -12.89
C ASN A 73 -5.48 -1.78 -14.38
N GLU A 74 -5.28 -2.99 -14.93
CA GLU A 74 -5.23 -3.22 -16.38
C GLU A 74 -6.20 -4.31 -16.87
N GLN A 75 -6.64 -5.22 -16.00
CA GLN A 75 -7.44 -6.40 -16.38
C GLN A 75 -8.60 -6.58 -15.39
N SER A 76 -9.49 -5.59 -15.32
CA SER A 76 -10.54 -5.50 -14.29
C SER A 76 -11.50 -6.69 -14.31
N GLU A 77 -11.66 -7.37 -15.44
CA GLU A 77 -12.43 -8.61 -15.58
C GLU A 77 -11.82 -9.80 -14.83
N LYS A 78 -10.52 -9.74 -14.51
CA LYS A 78 -9.80 -10.76 -13.74
C LYS A 78 -9.60 -10.35 -12.28
N PHE A 79 -10.00 -9.14 -11.90
CA PHE A 79 -9.83 -8.67 -10.54
C PHE A 79 -10.86 -9.31 -9.59
N ASP A 80 -10.39 -10.03 -8.59
CA ASP A 80 -11.21 -10.58 -7.50
C ASP A 80 -10.84 -9.94 -6.17
N PHE A 81 -11.74 -9.08 -5.66
CA PHE A 81 -11.55 -8.42 -4.37
C PHE A 81 -11.47 -9.43 -3.20
N ASN A 82 -12.18 -10.55 -3.26
CA ASN A 82 -12.11 -11.55 -2.18
C ASN A 82 -10.73 -12.21 -2.13
N SER A 83 -10.08 -12.41 -3.27
CA SER A 83 -8.70 -12.89 -3.32
C SER A 83 -7.73 -11.91 -2.65
N VAL A 84 -7.92 -10.60 -2.85
CA VAL A 84 -7.12 -9.57 -2.15
C VAL A 84 -7.32 -9.65 -0.63
N LEU A 85 -8.56 -9.82 -0.14
CA LEU A 85 -8.83 -9.92 1.29
C LEU A 85 -8.21 -11.17 1.93
N ARG A 86 -8.29 -12.32 1.25
CA ARG A 86 -7.64 -13.58 1.68
C ARG A 86 -6.13 -13.42 1.74
N THR A 87 -5.52 -12.86 0.68
CA THR A 87 -4.08 -12.57 0.64
C THR A 87 -3.67 -11.61 1.76
N ALA A 88 -4.51 -10.64 2.09
CA ALA A 88 -4.26 -9.69 3.18
C ALA A 88 -4.52 -10.26 4.58
N ASN A 89 -4.99 -11.51 4.71
CA ASN A 89 -5.45 -12.14 5.96
C ASN A 89 -6.50 -11.29 6.69
N ILE A 90 -7.47 -10.77 5.94
CA ILE A 90 -8.59 -9.95 6.48
C ILE A 90 -9.90 -10.74 6.47
N ALA A 91 -10.03 -11.75 5.60
CA ALA A 91 -11.21 -12.61 5.45
C ALA A 91 -10.80 -14.06 5.19
#